data_AF-A0A9D7UVZ7-F1
#
_entry.id   AF-A0A9D7UVZ7-F1
#
_cell.length_a   1.000
_cell.length_b   1.000
_cell.length_c   1.000
_cell.angle_alpha   90.00
_cell.angle_beta   90.00
_cell.angle_gamma   90.00
#
_symmetry.space_group_name_H-M   'P 1'
#
loop_
_entity.id
_entity.type
_entity.pdbx_description
1 polymer ?
#
loop_
_entity_poly.entity_id
_entity_poly.type
_entity_poly.pdbx_seq_one_letter_code
_entity_poly.pdbx_strand_id
1 'polypeptide(L)'
;MGIALLSTVIVFMVGAFSAAYFRQWPLPTDPLDKLTVIANDRIGWTAQAIIFPVAFLATAVLFALLATQLPGPGPRWLAIAAALLIFAGFLFWLPISLDRLQLGAKAAEMIRTYDPAMSPEIMVNTSGVFWANTLCILAVLVLMGAALALADVLPTLSWVVAGTAVASAFISIFIWGDWLPFMSYMIVLILAVGLIRA
;
A
#
# COMPACT_ATOMS: atom_id res chain seq x y z
N MET A 1 5.10 14.45 -17.49
CA MET A 1 5.73 14.78 -16.18
C MET A 1 5.06 14.10 -15.00
N GLY A 2 3.72 14.15 -14.84
CA GLY A 2 3.03 13.55 -13.68
C GLY A 2 3.16 12.02 -13.55
N ILE A 3 3.14 11.28 -14.66
CA ILE A 3 3.23 9.80 -14.63
C ILE A 3 4.65 9.33 -14.22
N ALA A 4 5.70 10.01 -14.69
CA ALA A 4 7.07 9.71 -14.29
C ALA A 4 7.28 9.93 -12.77
N LEU A 5 6.74 11.02 -12.22
CA LEU A 5 6.78 11.30 -10.77
C LEU A 5 6.04 10.21 -9.98
N LEU A 6 4.86 9.79 -10.45
CA LEU A 6 4.09 8.73 -9.82
C LEU A 6 4.84 7.40 -9.83
N SER A 7 5.42 7.00 -10.96
CA SER A 7 6.21 5.77 -11.03
C SER A 7 7.46 5.83 -10.17
N THR A 8 8.13 6.98 -10.08
CA THR A 8 9.24 7.16 -9.13
C THR A 8 8.74 6.98 -7.70
N VAL A 9 7.62 7.59 -7.31
CA VAL A 9 7.05 7.47 -5.97
C VAL A 9 6.63 6.03 -5.66
N ILE A 10 6.01 5.32 -6.61
CA ILE A 10 5.62 3.92 -6.42
C ILE A 10 6.86 3.02 -6.32
N VAL A 11 7.88 3.22 -7.17
CA VAL A 11 9.16 2.50 -7.04
C VAL A 11 9.80 2.75 -5.68
N PHE A 12 9.73 3.98 -5.16
CA PHE A 12 10.21 4.31 -3.81
C PHE A 12 9.37 3.65 -2.71
N MET A 13 8.05 3.60 -2.83
CA MET A 13 7.19 2.87 -1.88
C MET A 13 7.53 1.38 -1.85
N VAL A 14 7.65 0.78 -3.04
CA VAL A 14 8.03 -0.61 -3.22
C VAL A 14 9.41 -0.87 -2.63
N GLY A 15 10.38 -0.02 -2.93
CA GLY A 15 11.75 -0.12 -2.40
C GLY A 15 11.78 0.02 -0.88
N ALA A 16 11.08 1.00 -0.31
CA ALA A 16 11.00 1.21 1.13
C ALA A 16 10.33 0.04 1.86
N PHE A 17 9.25 -0.52 1.28
CA PHE A 17 8.57 -1.68 1.83
C PHE A 17 9.43 -2.94 1.72
N SER A 18 10.02 -3.20 0.55
CA SER A 18 10.89 -4.35 0.30
C SER A 18 12.11 -4.29 1.22
N ALA A 19 12.72 -3.11 1.37
CA ALA A 19 13.85 -2.92 2.26
C ALA A 19 13.48 -3.13 3.74
N ALA A 20 12.27 -2.78 4.18
CA ALA A 20 11.81 -3.07 5.54
C ALA A 20 11.48 -4.56 5.75
N TYR A 21 10.88 -5.20 4.74
CA TYR A 21 10.52 -6.63 4.77
C TYR A 21 11.76 -7.54 4.77
N PHE A 22 12.69 -7.32 3.81
CA PHE A 22 13.90 -8.14 3.72
C PHE A 22 14.90 -7.87 4.85
N ARG A 23 14.85 -6.71 5.51
CA ARG A 23 15.64 -6.45 6.72
C ARG A 23 15.22 -7.30 7.92
N GLN A 24 14.03 -7.90 7.87
CA GLN A 24 13.52 -8.80 8.90
C GLN A 24 13.78 -10.28 8.55
N TRP A 25 14.60 -10.57 7.53
CA TRP A 25 14.92 -11.94 7.12
C TRP A 25 16.37 -12.34 7.44
N PRO A 26 16.62 -13.48 8.10
CA PRO A 26 15.63 -14.44 8.61
C PRO A 26 14.77 -13.86 9.75
N LEU A 27 13.49 -14.26 9.80
CA LEU A 27 12.57 -13.79 10.84
C LEU A 27 13.13 -14.18 12.21
N PRO A 28 13.48 -13.20 13.07
CA PRO A 28 14.01 -13.53 14.39
C PRO A 28 12.97 -14.37 15.12
N THR A 29 13.38 -15.48 15.73
CA THR A 29 12.48 -16.33 16.52
C THR A 29 12.36 -15.81 17.94
N ASP A 30 13.42 -15.19 18.47
CA ASP A 30 13.44 -14.54 19.77
C ASP A 30 12.65 -13.20 19.73
N PRO A 31 11.65 -13.01 20.60
CA PRO A 31 10.94 -11.75 20.73
C PRO A 31 11.86 -10.53 20.99
N LEU A 32 12.96 -10.69 21.73
CA LEU A 32 13.89 -9.59 22.00
C LEU A 32 14.63 -9.14 20.73
N ASP A 33 15.01 -10.09 19.88
CA ASP A 33 15.64 -9.78 18.59
C ASP A 33 14.65 -9.10 17.64
N LYS A 34 13.38 -9.51 17.63
CA LYS A 34 12.32 -8.82 16.88
C LYS A 34 12.17 -7.36 17.32
N LEU A 35 12.11 -7.11 18.62
CA LEU A 35 12.03 -5.75 19.18
C LEU A 35 13.23 -4.90 18.77
N THR A 36 14.43 -5.49 18.83
CA THR A 36 15.69 -4.82 18.50
C THR A 36 15.75 -4.42 17.02
N VAL A 37 15.33 -5.31 16.11
CA VAL A 37 15.24 -5.00 14.68
C VAL A 37 14.25 -3.85 14.43
N ILE A 38 13.09 -3.87 15.10
CA ILE A 38 12.07 -2.84 14.94
C ILE A 38 12.56 -1.48 15.48
N ALA A 39 13.22 -1.46 16.64
CA ALA A 39 13.79 -0.24 17.21
C ALA A 39 14.88 0.37 16.31
N ASN A 40 15.69 -0.48 15.67
CA ASN A 40 16.79 -0.05 14.81
C ASN A 40 16.35 0.48 13.44
N ASP A 41 15.19 0.07 12.92
CA ASP A 41 14.71 0.51 11.59
C ASP A 41 13.90 1.82 11.60
N ARG A 42 14.28 2.77 12.46
CA ARG A 42 13.60 4.06 12.60
C ARG A 42 13.45 4.83 11.28
N ILE A 43 14.45 4.71 10.39
CA ILE A 43 14.43 5.33 9.06
C ILE A 43 13.38 4.65 8.17
N GLY A 44 13.29 3.32 8.17
CA GLY A 44 12.30 2.57 7.39
C GLY A 44 10.87 2.93 7.78
N TRP A 45 10.58 2.99 9.09
CA TRP A 45 9.26 3.35 9.59
C TRP A 45 8.87 4.80 9.24
N THR A 46 9.81 5.72 9.38
CA THR A 46 9.60 7.14 9.04
C THR A 46 9.38 7.32 7.54
N ALA A 47 10.13 6.59 6.70
CA ALA A 47 9.94 6.61 5.26
C ALA A 47 8.54 6.10 4.86
N GLN A 48 8.07 5.00 5.46
CA GLN A 48 6.71 4.49 5.21
C GLN A 48 5.63 5.48 5.68
N ALA A 49 5.82 6.11 6.84
CA ALA A 49 4.86 7.07 7.38
C ALA A 49 4.69 8.33 6.54
N ILE A 50 5.71 8.72 5.76
CA ILE A 50 5.70 9.97 4.98
C ILE A 50 5.45 9.70 3.49
N ILE A 51 6.14 8.73 2.90
CA ILE A 51 6.10 8.48 1.45
C ILE A 51 4.73 7.92 1.03
N PHE A 52 4.13 7.06 1.84
CA PHE A 52 2.89 6.37 1.47
C PHE A 52 1.67 7.31 1.42
N PRO A 53 1.41 8.18 2.40
CA PRO A 53 0.35 9.17 2.27
C PRO A 53 0.52 10.09 1.06
N VAL A 54 1.76 10.53 0.79
CA VAL A 54 2.07 11.38 -0.37
C VAL A 54 1.74 10.64 -1.67
N ALA A 55 2.09 9.37 -1.76
CA ALA A 55 1.79 8.53 -2.91
C ALA A 55 0.29 8.30 -3.13
N PHE A 56 -0.46 8.03 -2.05
CA PHE A 56 -1.91 7.88 -2.15
C PHE A 56 -2.58 9.15 -2.65
N LEU A 57 -2.19 10.30 -2.09
CA LEU A 57 -2.72 11.61 -2.52
C LEU A 57 -2.36 11.92 -3.97
N ALA A 58 -1.10 11.69 -4.37
CA ALA A 58 -0.67 11.90 -5.76
C ALA A 58 -1.43 10.99 -6.74
N THR A 59 -1.67 9.73 -6.35
CA THR A 59 -2.46 8.78 -7.14
C THR A 59 -3.91 9.24 -7.26
N ALA A 60 -4.52 9.74 -6.18
CA ALA A 60 -5.87 10.30 -6.18
C ALA A 60 -6.03 11.43 -7.20
N VAL A 61 -5.10 12.38 -7.16
CA VAL A 61 -5.09 13.53 -8.08
C VAL A 61 -4.95 13.06 -9.52
N LEU A 62 -4.04 12.13 -9.81
CA LEU A 62 -3.84 11.61 -11.15
C LEU A 62 -5.06 10.84 -11.67
N PHE A 63 -5.71 10.07 -10.81
CA PHE A 63 -6.92 9.34 -11.17
C PHE A 63 -8.08 10.29 -11.46
N ALA A 64 -8.22 11.36 -10.67
CA ALA A 64 -9.19 12.42 -10.94
C ALA A 64 -8.92 13.13 -12.27
N LEU A 65 -7.65 13.42 -12.58
CA LEU A 65 -7.25 14.01 -13.86
C LEU A 65 -7.54 13.06 -15.03
N LEU A 66 -7.18 11.78 -14.92
CA LEU A 66 -7.47 10.76 -15.93
C LEU A 66 -8.98 10.63 -16.18
N ALA A 67 -9.80 10.65 -15.13
CA ALA A 67 -11.25 10.53 -15.27
C ALA A 67 -11.84 11.61 -16.20
N THR A 68 -11.32 12.83 -16.17
CA THR A 68 -11.77 13.92 -17.05
C THR A 68 -11.49 13.67 -18.53
N GLN A 69 -10.50 12.83 -18.83
CA GLN A 69 -10.03 12.54 -20.19
C GLN A 69 -10.66 11.28 -20.78
N LEU A 70 -11.31 10.43 -19.97
CA LEU A 70 -11.87 9.18 -20.45
C LEU A 70 -13.15 9.41 -21.30
N PRO A 71 -13.31 8.66 -22.40
CA PRO A 71 -14.49 8.71 -23.25
C PRO A 71 -15.68 8.01 -22.59
N GLY A 72 -16.86 8.62 -22.71
CA GLY A 72 -18.13 8.06 -22.23
C GLY A 72 -18.36 8.20 -20.71
N PRO A 73 -19.62 8.15 -20.27
CA PRO A 73 -19.97 8.33 -18.86
C PRO A 73 -19.56 7.13 -17.97
N GLY A 74 -19.60 5.89 -18.49
CA GLY A 74 -19.28 4.68 -17.72
C GLY A 74 -17.83 4.64 -17.19
N PRO A 75 -16.82 4.64 -18.07
CA PRO A 75 -15.40 4.68 -17.68
C PRO A 75 -15.08 5.87 -16.76
N ARG A 76 -15.66 7.03 -17.05
CA ARG A 76 -15.47 8.25 -16.26
C ARG A 76 -15.94 8.08 -14.82
N TRP A 77 -17.15 7.56 -14.60
CA TRP A 77 -17.67 7.36 -13.24
C TRP A 77 -16.85 6.32 -12.45
N LEU A 78 -16.37 5.26 -13.10
CA LEU A 78 -15.47 4.29 -12.47
C LEU A 78 -14.15 4.91 -12.04
N ALA A 79 -13.55 5.75 -12.90
CA ALA A 79 -12.32 6.47 -12.58
C ALA A 79 -12.50 7.51 -11.45
N ILE A 80 -13.64 8.22 -11.42
CA ILE A 80 -13.99 9.13 -10.32
C ILE A 80 -14.14 8.35 -9.01
N ALA A 81 -14.87 7.23 -9.04
CA ALA A 81 -15.03 6.39 -7.86
C ALA A 81 -13.68 5.87 -7.35
N ALA A 82 -12.79 5.44 -8.26
CA ALA A 82 -11.43 5.04 -7.92
C ALA A 82 -10.62 6.18 -7.27
N ALA A 83 -10.73 7.41 -7.79
CA ALA A 83 -10.07 8.59 -7.23
C ALA A 83 -10.57 8.95 -5.81
N LEU A 84 -11.87 8.83 -5.56
CA LEU A 84 -12.45 9.05 -4.23
C LEU A 84 -12.05 7.95 -3.26
N LEU A 85 -12.04 6.69 -3.72
CA LEU A 85 -11.69 5.56 -2.88
C LEU A 85 -10.20 5.60 -2.49
N ILE A 86 -9.29 5.96 -3.39
CA ILE A 86 -7.87 6.09 -3.05
C ILE A 86 -7.63 7.26 -2.08
N PHE A 87 -8.43 8.33 -2.16
CA PHE A 87 -8.41 9.40 -1.16
C PHE A 87 -8.90 8.91 0.21
N ALA A 88 -9.94 8.08 0.26
CA ALA A 88 -10.33 7.40 1.51
C ALA A 88 -9.21 6.47 2.02
N GLY A 89 -8.51 5.77 1.13
CA GLY A 89 -7.30 4.99 1.43
C GLY A 89 -6.20 5.83 2.10
N PHE A 90 -5.94 7.04 1.59
CA PHE A 90 -5.06 8.02 2.22
C PHE A 90 -5.49 8.32 3.66
N LEU A 91 -6.78 8.59 3.90
CA LEU A 91 -7.30 8.89 5.24
C LEU A 91 -7.13 7.70 6.20
N PHE A 92 -7.36 6.47 5.74
CA PHE A 92 -7.10 5.27 6.54
C PHE A 92 -5.62 5.06 6.83
N TRP A 93 -4.71 5.56 5.98
CA TRP A 93 -3.27 5.44 6.18
C TRP A 93 -2.68 6.47 7.16
N LEU A 94 -3.36 7.58 7.41
CA LEU A 94 -2.93 8.59 8.40
C LEU A 94 -2.73 8.01 9.82
N PRO A 95 -3.69 7.28 10.42
CA PRO A 95 -3.48 6.67 11.73
C PRO A 95 -2.36 5.61 11.72
N ILE A 96 -2.20 4.87 10.61
CA ILE A 96 -1.10 3.90 10.43
C ILE A 96 0.25 4.65 10.43
N SER A 97 0.33 5.79 9.76
CA SER A 97 1.54 6.61 9.69
C SER A 97 1.94 7.14 11.07
N LEU A 98 0.98 7.58 11.87
CA LEU A 98 1.24 8.01 13.25
C LEU A 98 1.79 6.87 14.11
N ASP A 99 1.22 5.66 14.00
CA ASP A 99 1.72 4.50 14.73
C ASP A 99 3.14 4.11 14.26
N ARG A 100 3.41 4.16 12.95
CA ARG A 100 4.74 3.91 12.38
C ARG A 100 5.79 4.90 12.87
N LEU A 101 5.47 6.18 13.04
CA LEU A 101 6.39 7.18 13.61
C LEU A 101 6.73 6.89 15.08
N GLN A 102 5.79 6.32 15.82
CA GLN A 102 5.97 5.98 17.23
C GLN A 102 6.58 4.59 17.43
N LEU A 103 6.53 3.72 16.41
CA LEU A 103 6.87 2.30 16.49
C LEU A 103 8.30 2.05 17.01
N GLY A 104 9.28 2.81 16.50
CA GLY A 104 10.67 2.69 16.94
C GLY A 104 10.89 3.14 18.40
N ALA A 105 10.16 4.16 18.86
CA ALA A 105 10.24 4.62 20.25
C ALA A 105 9.57 3.64 21.21
N LYS A 106 8.39 3.12 20.84
CA LYS A 106 7.68 2.07 21.59
C LYS A 106 8.51 0.79 21.67
N ALA A 107 9.15 0.37 20.58
CA ALA A 107 10.03 -0.80 20.56
C ALA A 107 11.27 -0.59 21.46
N ALA A 108 11.90 0.58 21.43
CA ALA A 108 13.02 0.90 22.31
C ALA A 108 12.62 0.88 23.80
N GLU A 109 11.42 1.36 24.13
CA GLU A 109 10.89 1.30 25.50
C GLU A 109 10.60 -0.14 25.94
N MET A 110 9.99 -0.95 25.07
CA MET A 110 9.75 -2.37 25.33
C MET A 110 11.03 -3.21 25.50
N ILE A 111 12.13 -2.85 24.84
CA ILE A 111 13.45 -3.45 25.09
C ILE A 111 13.92 -3.12 26.51
N ARG A 112 13.74 -1.87 26.94
CA ARG A 112 14.17 -1.41 28.27
C ARG A 112 13.37 -2.07 29.41
N THR A 113 12.08 -2.33 29.19
CA THR A 113 11.19 -2.96 30.17
C THR A 113 10.92 -4.43 29.87
N TYR A 114 11.78 -5.07 29.07
CA TYR A 114 11.55 -6.42 28.59
C TYR A 114 11.50 -7.42 29.76
N ASP A 115 10.38 -8.14 29.87
CA ASP A 115 10.22 -9.26 30.79
C ASP A 115 10.14 -10.55 29.96
N PRO A 116 11.10 -11.48 30.09
CA PRO A 116 11.09 -12.74 29.34
C PRO A 116 9.90 -13.66 29.69
N ALA A 117 9.16 -13.39 30.79
CA ALA A 117 7.94 -14.11 31.14
C ALA A 117 6.70 -13.58 30.40
N MET A 118 6.77 -12.41 29.76
CA MET A 118 5.68 -11.82 28.98
C MET A 118 6.04 -11.80 27.50
N SER A 119 5.14 -12.31 26.65
CA SER A 119 5.30 -12.16 25.20
C SER A 119 5.19 -10.67 24.85
N PRO A 120 6.23 -10.03 24.29
CA PRO A 120 6.12 -8.63 23.92
C PRO A 120 5.19 -8.51 22.72
N GLU A 121 3.97 -8.07 22.99
CA GLU A 121 3.04 -7.68 21.95
C GLU A 121 3.36 -6.24 21.54
N ILE A 122 4.17 -6.07 20.48
CA ILE A 122 4.00 -4.87 19.65
C ILE A 122 2.66 -5.06 18.94
N MET A 123 1.55 -4.81 19.63
CA MET A 123 0.26 -4.70 18.97
C MET A 123 0.39 -3.54 17.99
N VAL A 124 0.54 -3.87 16.71
CA VAL A 124 0.24 -2.95 15.63
C VAL A 124 -1.27 -2.75 15.73
N ASN A 125 -1.68 -1.75 16.51
CA ASN A 125 -3.06 -1.50 16.94
C ASN A 125 -3.98 -1.10 15.77
N THR A 126 -3.46 -1.18 14.55
CA THR A 126 -4.11 -0.84 13.29
C THR A 126 -4.36 -2.05 12.40
N SER A 127 -4.26 -3.31 12.87
CA SER A 127 -4.47 -4.49 12.02
C SER A 127 -5.80 -4.41 11.24
N GLY A 128 -6.91 -4.03 11.90
CA GLY A 128 -8.20 -3.82 11.24
C GLY A 128 -8.22 -2.65 10.26
N VAL A 129 -7.59 -1.53 10.59
CA VAL A 129 -7.50 -0.33 9.72
C VAL A 129 -6.61 -0.61 8.50
N PHE A 130 -5.58 -1.43 8.66
CA PHE A 130 -4.67 -1.85 7.62
C PHE A 130 -5.34 -2.80 6.63
N TRP A 131 -6.18 -3.72 7.11
CA TRP A 131 -7.04 -4.55 6.27
C TRP A 131 -8.06 -3.73 5.50
N ALA A 132 -8.73 -2.78 6.17
CA ALA A 132 -9.66 -1.86 5.51
C ALA A 132 -8.97 -1.02 4.43
N ASN A 133 -7.77 -0.51 4.70
CA ASN A 133 -6.95 0.18 3.71
C ASN A 133 -6.61 -0.75 2.54
N THR A 134 -6.19 -1.98 2.80
CA THR A 134 -5.77 -2.89 1.73
C THR A 134 -6.93 -3.27 0.80
N LEU A 135 -8.11 -3.58 1.35
CA LEU A 135 -9.32 -3.82 0.55
C LEU A 135 -9.71 -2.58 -0.26
N CYS A 136 -9.55 -1.39 0.33
CA CYS A 136 -9.76 -0.13 -0.37
C CYS A 136 -8.82 0.01 -1.58
N ILE A 137 -7.51 -0.26 -1.42
CA ILE A 137 -6.55 -0.20 -2.54
C ILE A 137 -6.88 -1.23 -3.63
N LEU A 138 -7.27 -2.45 -3.25
CA LEU A 138 -7.67 -3.48 -4.23
C LEU A 138 -8.92 -3.04 -5.00
N ALA A 139 -9.92 -2.47 -4.33
CA ALA A 139 -11.10 -1.93 -5.00
C ALA A 139 -10.76 -0.76 -5.93
N VAL A 140 -9.82 0.12 -5.56
CA VAL A 140 -9.31 1.18 -6.44
C VAL A 140 -8.72 0.59 -7.72
N LEU A 141 -7.90 -0.46 -7.61
CA LEU A 141 -7.26 -1.11 -8.74
C LEU A 141 -8.28 -1.76 -9.69
N VAL A 142 -9.31 -2.39 -9.14
CA VAL A 142 -10.42 -2.96 -9.93
C VAL A 142 -11.17 -1.86 -10.67
N LEU A 143 -11.56 -0.79 -9.97
CA LEU A 143 -12.33 0.31 -10.56
C LEU A 143 -11.55 1.03 -11.65
N MET A 144 -10.28 1.37 -11.40
CA MET A 144 -9.45 2.05 -12.40
C MET A 144 -9.06 1.12 -13.55
N GLY A 145 -8.74 -0.15 -13.28
CA GLY A 145 -8.47 -1.15 -14.32
C GLY A 145 -9.69 -1.34 -15.23
N ALA A 146 -10.90 -1.46 -14.66
CA ALA A 146 -12.13 -1.54 -15.44
C ALA A 146 -12.39 -0.25 -16.23
N ALA A 147 -12.17 0.93 -15.63
CA ALA A 147 -12.33 2.21 -16.31
C ALA A 147 -11.44 2.31 -17.56
N LEU A 148 -10.15 1.99 -17.42
CA LEU A 148 -9.19 2.03 -18.51
C LEU A 148 -9.52 1.00 -19.59
N ALA A 149 -9.89 -0.22 -19.19
CA ALA A 149 -10.25 -1.27 -20.13
C ALA A 149 -11.51 -0.93 -20.95
N LEU A 150 -12.55 -0.37 -20.31
CA LEU A 150 -13.77 0.05 -20.98
C LEU A 150 -13.59 1.31 -21.85
N ALA A 151 -12.53 2.07 -21.61
CA ALA A 151 -12.13 3.20 -22.44
C ALA A 151 -11.20 2.80 -23.60
N ASP A 152 -10.95 1.50 -23.80
CA ASP A 152 -9.98 0.95 -24.76
C ASP A 152 -8.53 1.45 -24.56
N VAL A 153 -8.20 1.89 -23.34
CA VAL A 153 -6.84 2.29 -22.94
C VAL A 153 -6.11 1.06 -22.37
N LEU A 154 -5.21 0.48 -23.18
CA LEU A 154 -4.46 -0.74 -22.84
C LEU A 154 -5.35 -1.86 -22.27
N PRO A 155 -6.41 -2.28 -22.98
CA PRO A 155 -7.50 -3.08 -22.41
C PRO A 155 -7.03 -4.41 -21.81
N THR A 156 -6.08 -5.10 -22.46
CA THR A 156 -5.54 -6.37 -21.95
C THR A 156 -4.81 -6.20 -20.63
N LEU A 157 -3.96 -5.19 -20.50
CA LEU A 157 -3.22 -4.93 -19.25
C LEU A 157 -4.17 -4.50 -18.13
N SER A 158 -5.11 -3.62 -18.46
CA SER A 158 -6.09 -3.09 -17.52
C SER A 158 -6.99 -4.18 -16.94
N TRP A 159 -7.41 -5.16 -17.74
CA TRP A 159 -8.11 -6.36 -17.26
C TRP A 159 -7.24 -7.31 -16.44
N VAL A 160 -5.96 -7.49 -16.80
CA VAL A 160 -5.02 -8.27 -15.99
C VAL A 160 -4.84 -7.64 -14.62
N VAL A 161 -4.71 -6.32 -14.53
CA VAL A 161 -4.61 -5.61 -13.25
C VAL A 161 -5.90 -5.73 -12.44
N ALA A 162 -7.06 -5.53 -13.05
CA ALA A 162 -8.34 -5.70 -12.36
C ALA A 162 -8.51 -7.15 -11.85
N GLY A 163 -8.24 -8.14 -12.70
CA GLY A 163 -8.36 -9.56 -12.35
C GLY A 163 -7.38 -9.99 -11.27
N THR A 164 -6.13 -9.53 -11.31
CA THR A 164 -5.13 -9.81 -10.28
C THR A 164 -5.47 -9.14 -8.96
N ALA A 165 -6.05 -7.93 -8.96
CA ALA A 165 -6.54 -7.28 -7.75
C ALA A 165 -7.72 -8.05 -7.12
N VAL A 166 -8.68 -8.52 -7.94
CA VAL A 166 -9.78 -9.39 -7.47
C VAL A 166 -9.25 -10.70 -6.90
N ALA A 167 -8.38 -11.41 -7.65
CA ALA A 167 -7.80 -12.67 -7.20
C ALA A 167 -7.02 -12.49 -5.89
N SER A 168 -6.28 -11.39 -5.75
CA SER A 168 -5.57 -11.05 -4.51
C SER A 168 -6.54 -10.80 -3.35
N ALA A 169 -7.67 -10.11 -3.59
CA ALA A 169 -8.70 -9.92 -2.57
C ALA A 169 -9.33 -11.25 -2.13
N PHE A 170 -9.55 -12.21 -3.04
CA PHE A 170 -10.09 -13.52 -2.66
C PHE A 170 -9.08 -14.38 -1.92
N ILE A 171 -7.85 -14.49 -2.43
CA ILE A 171 -6.77 -15.27 -1.80
C ILE A 171 -6.43 -14.71 -0.41
N SER A 172 -6.58 -13.40 -0.23
CA SER A 172 -6.35 -12.72 1.05
C SER A 172 -7.20 -13.21 2.21
N ILE A 173 -8.43 -13.62 1.93
CA ILE A 173 -9.36 -14.12 2.95
C ILE A 173 -8.89 -15.48 3.48
N PHE A 174 -8.11 -16.24 2.70
CA PHE A 174 -7.83 -17.65 2.98
C PHE A 174 -6.39 -17.95 3.38
N ILE A 175 -5.40 -17.18 2.94
CA ILE A 175 -4.00 -17.66 3.01
C ILE A 175 -3.03 -16.63 3.61
N TRP A 176 -3.20 -15.32 3.39
CA TRP A 176 -2.10 -14.35 3.55
C TRP A 176 -2.43 -13.26 4.58
N GLY A 177 -1.80 -13.33 5.75
CA GLY A 177 -1.80 -12.27 6.77
C GLY A 177 -1.13 -10.97 6.30
N ASP A 178 0.03 -10.60 6.87
CA ASP A 178 0.71 -9.32 6.60
C ASP A 178 1.29 -9.16 5.16
N TRP A 179 1.16 -10.16 4.30
CA TRP A 179 1.72 -10.22 2.94
C TRP A 179 0.90 -9.45 1.88
N LEU A 180 -0.34 -9.09 2.19
CA LEU A 180 -1.28 -8.45 1.28
C LEU A 180 -0.95 -7.03 0.79
N PRO A 181 -0.43 -6.14 1.64
CA PRO A 181 -0.04 -4.78 1.24
C PRO A 181 1.07 -4.82 0.20
N PHE A 182 2.01 -5.77 0.33
CA PHE A 182 3.12 -5.91 -0.62
C PHE A 182 2.63 -6.13 -2.05
N MET A 183 1.67 -7.06 -2.23
CA MET A 183 1.12 -7.38 -3.54
C MET A 183 0.28 -6.24 -4.12
N SER A 184 -0.48 -5.52 -3.30
CA SER A 184 -1.25 -4.38 -3.80
C SER A 184 -0.34 -3.26 -4.32
N TYR A 185 0.81 -2.99 -3.68
CA TYR A 185 1.82 -2.06 -4.20
C TYR A 185 2.54 -2.55 -5.46
N MET A 186 2.81 -3.86 -5.58
CA MET A 186 3.34 -4.48 -6.80
C MET A 186 2.39 -4.33 -7.99
N ILE A 187 1.09 -4.54 -7.77
CA ILE A 187 0.07 -4.42 -8.81
C ILE A 187 -0.09 -2.95 -9.24
N VAL A 188 -0.07 -2.00 -8.28
CA VAL A 188 -0.04 -0.55 -8.57
C VAL A 188 1.19 -0.17 -9.41
N LEU A 189 2.37 -0.74 -9.11
CA LEU A 189 3.59 -0.50 -9.88
C LEU A 189 3.48 -1.01 -11.33
N ILE A 190 2.95 -2.22 -11.52
CA ILE A 190 2.76 -2.81 -12.85
C ILE A 190 1.79 -1.96 -13.68
N LEU A 191 0.67 -1.51 -13.08
CA LEU A 191 -0.29 -0.62 -13.75
C LEU A 191 0.38 0.70 -14.15
N ALA A 192 1.14 1.32 -13.25
CA ALA A 192 1.81 2.59 -13.50
C ALA A 192 2.88 2.47 -14.61
N VAL A 193 3.67 1.40 -14.63
CA VAL A 193 4.66 1.15 -15.70
C VAL A 193 3.99 0.92 -17.05
N GLY A 194 2.85 0.23 -17.08
CA GLY A 194 2.08 0.05 -18.30
C GLY A 194 1.50 1.36 -18.84
N LEU A 195 0.93 2.18 -17.96
CA LEU A 195 0.40 3.51 -18.31
C LEU A 195 1.46 4.50 -18.80
N ILE A 196 2.74 4.33 -18.43
CA ILE A 196 3.85 5.11 -19.00
C ILE A 196 4.13 4.74 -20.46
N ARG A 197 3.85 3.50 -20.86
CA ARG A 197 4.23 2.95 -22.17
C ARG A 197 3.17 3.08 -23.25
N ALA A 198 1.93 3.46 -22.90
CA ALA A 198 0.88 3.82 -23.86
C ALA A 198 0.88 5.31 -24.16
#